data_AF-A0A968QTS1-F1
#
_entry.id   AF-A0A968QTS1-F1
#
_cell.length_a   1.000
_cell.length_b   1.000
_cell.length_c   1.000
_cell.angle_alpha   90.00
_cell.angle_beta   90.00
_cell.angle_gamma   90.00
#
_symmetry.space_group_name_H-M   'P 1'
#
loop_
_entity.id
_entity.type
_entity.pdbx_description
1 polymer ?
#
loop_
_entity_poly.entity_id
_entity_poly.type
_entity_poly.pdbx_seq_one_letter_code
_entity_poly.pdbx_strand_id
1 'polypeptide(L)'
;MSKISLDTYRDIVENIAEGIRVLDENGMVIYANDALCSMLGYDKAEIIGKSVYDLYPPEERHIVTKHLEDRKSGKAARYEIRYVRKTGEKLFAGVSAMPILDENGKYHGTYTLVRDITERKRLEQQILEEKNFLNDLIGLCPDSIIGVNRKGIIIIFNQAAELLTGYSANEVIGQMHILAIYNSEELAKDIKKKIYCSDFGGVGKLDGYEVEVLNRSGKKFRSAYLPR
;
A
#
# COMPACT_ATOMS: atom_id res chain seq x y z
N MET A 1 32.71 13.94 24.43
CA MET A 1 31.41 13.83 23.73
C MET A 1 30.50 14.90 24.30
N SER A 2 30.10 15.92 23.51
CA SER A 2 29.18 16.95 24.02
C SER A 2 27.82 16.30 24.27
N LYS A 3 27.36 16.28 25.53
CA LYS A 3 25.98 15.95 25.85
C LYS A 3 25.08 17.04 25.28
N ILE A 4 24.02 16.65 24.58
CA ILE A 4 22.94 17.54 24.15
C ILE A 4 22.31 18.17 25.41
N SER A 5 22.00 19.47 25.37
CA SER A 5 21.40 20.16 26.52
C SER A 5 19.91 19.80 26.68
N LEU A 6 19.36 19.98 27.88
CA LEU A 6 17.92 19.77 28.13
C LEU A 6 17.04 20.66 27.26
N ASP A 7 17.48 21.89 26.98
CA ASP A 7 16.77 22.81 26.09
C ASP A 7 16.72 22.25 24.67
N THR A 8 17.83 21.73 24.16
CA THR A 8 17.85 21.07 22.84
C THR A 8 16.96 19.83 22.79
N TYR A 9 16.89 19.02 23.86
CA TYR A 9 15.96 17.89 23.91
C TYR A 9 14.50 18.36 23.88
N ARG A 10 14.16 19.41 24.63
CA ARG A 10 12.82 20.00 24.63
C ARG A 10 12.46 20.54 23.25
N ASP A 11 13.39 21.25 22.61
CA ASP A 11 13.19 21.79 21.26
C ASP A 11 12.93 20.69 20.24
N ILE A 12 13.67 19.58 20.30
CA ILE A 12 13.42 18.44 19.41
C ILE A 12 12.03 17.87 19.66
N VAL A 13 11.66 17.65 20.92
CA VAL A 13 10.36 17.05 21.25
C VAL A 13 9.18 17.94 20.83
N GLU A 14 9.29 19.26 20.98
CA GLU A 14 8.20 20.19 20.64
C GLU A 14 8.15 20.56 19.15
N ASN A 15 9.27 20.49 18.41
CA ASN A 15 9.32 20.88 16.99
C ASN A 15 9.28 19.70 15.99
N ILE A 16 9.29 18.44 16.44
CA ILE A 16 9.10 17.33 15.51
C ILE A 16 7.65 17.26 15.03
N ALA A 17 7.46 16.79 13.80
CA ALA A 17 6.13 16.65 13.20
C ALA A 17 5.32 15.49 13.82
N GLU A 18 5.98 14.51 14.45
CA GLU A 18 5.29 13.44 15.15
C GLU A 18 4.73 13.88 16.50
N GLY A 19 3.54 13.36 16.81
CA GLY A 19 2.96 13.48 18.13
C GLY A 19 3.74 12.66 19.15
N ILE A 20 4.10 13.27 20.26
CA ILE A 20 4.70 12.61 21.41
C ILE A 20 3.71 12.67 22.56
N ARG A 21 3.55 11.55 23.28
CA ARG A 21 2.93 11.54 24.60
C ARG A 21 3.64 10.64 25.59
N VAL A 22 3.42 10.94 26.86
CA VAL A 22 3.76 10.06 27.99
C VAL A 22 2.51 9.73 28.76
N LEU A 23 2.37 8.45 29.09
CA LEU A 23 1.35 7.93 30.01
C LEU A 23 1.99 7.57 31.35
N ASP A 24 1.24 7.75 32.45
CA ASP A 24 1.57 7.17 33.76
C ASP A 24 1.27 5.66 33.83
N GLU A 25 1.49 5.05 35.00
CA GLU A 25 1.23 3.63 35.23
C GLU A 25 -0.25 3.22 35.10
N ASN A 26 -1.16 4.18 35.21
CA ASN A 26 -2.61 4.00 35.12
C ASN A 26 -3.13 4.23 33.68
N GLY A 27 -2.27 4.63 32.75
CA GLY A 27 -2.64 4.93 31.37
C GLY A 27 -3.25 6.31 31.20
N MET A 28 -2.98 7.24 32.12
CA MET A 28 -3.38 8.65 32.03
C MET A 28 -2.30 9.46 31.34
N VAL A 29 -2.71 10.40 30.48
CA VAL A 29 -1.76 11.26 29.75
C VAL A 29 -1.14 12.28 30.71
N ILE A 30 0.17 12.21 30.92
CA ILE A 30 0.93 13.16 31.76
C ILE A 30 1.77 14.14 30.94
N TYR A 31 1.97 13.86 29.65
CA TYR A 31 2.62 14.75 28.72
C TYR A 31 2.09 14.54 27.30
N ALA A 32 1.98 15.62 26.54
CA ALA A 32 1.76 15.63 25.09
C ALA A 32 2.49 16.84 24.48
N ASN A 33 3.17 16.65 23.34
CA ASN A 33 3.74 17.78 22.60
C ASN A 33 2.68 18.50 21.74
N ASP A 34 3.04 19.65 21.20
CA ASP A 34 2.12 20.49 20.41
C ASP A 34 1.70 19.81 19.10
N ALA A 35 2.56 18.95 18.52
CA ALA A 35 2.23 18.16 17.34
C ALA A 35 1.09 17.16 17.60
N LEU A 36 1.10 16.45 18.74
CA LEU A 36 0.01 15.53 19.08
C LEU A 36 -1.30 16.29 19.36
N CYS A 37 -1.20 17.42 20.06
CA CYS A 37 -2.33 18.29 20.36
C CYS A 37 -3.00 18.77 19.06
N SER A 38 -2.20 19.30 18.13
CA SER A 38 -2.65 19.73 16.80
C SER A 38 -3.22 18.58 15.97
N MET A 39 -2.58 17.41 16.01
CA MET A 39 -3.02 16.20 15.31
C MET A 39 -4.39 15.71 15.82
N LEU A 40 -4.68 15.82 17.11
CA LEU A 40 -5.94 15.33 17.69
C LEU A 40 -6.99 16.43 17.90
N GLY A 41 -6.61 17.70 17.73
CA GLY A 41 -7.47 18.86 17.92
C GLY A 41 -7.79 19.15 19.38
N TYR A 42 -6.87 18.82 20.30
CA TYR A 42 -7.00 19.12 21.73
C TYR A 42 -6.03 20.21 22.14
N ASP A 43 -6.41 21.03 23.11
CA ASP A 43 -5.45 21.86 23.83
C ASP A 43 -4.67 21.00 24.83
N LYS A 44 -3.44 21.42 25.17
CA LYS A 44 -2.58 20.71 26.12
C LYS A 44 -3.27 20.51 27.47
N ALA A 45 -3.97 21.53 27.98
CA ALA A 45 -4.73 21.44 29.23
C ALA A 45 -5.90 20.44 29.17
N GLU A 46 -6.45 20.16 27.98
CA GLU A 46 -7.54 19.22 27.80
C GLU A 46 -7.06 17.79 27.64
N ILE A 47 -5.88 17.58 27.03
CA ILE A 47 -5.35 16.24 26.78
C ILE A 47 -4.65 15.65 28.00
N ILE A 48 -3.99 16.48 28.82
CA ILE A 48 -3.39 16.06 30.08
C ILE A 48 -4.48 15.59 31.05
N GLY A 49 -4.29 14.44 31.67
CA GLY A 49 -5.25 13.82 32.58
C GLY A 49 -6.38 13.06 31.88
N LYS A 50 -6.39 12.96 30.54
CA LYS A 50 -7.29 12.02 29.85
C LYS A 50 -6.81 10.59 29.99
N SER A 51 -7.76 9.66 29.97
CA SER A 51 -7.43 8.25 29.82
C SER A 51 -6.96 8.00 28.39
N VAL A 52 -5.98 7.12 28.21
CA VAL A 52 -5.54 6.70 26.87
C VAL A 52 -6.72 6.23 26.01
N TYR A 53 -7.74 5.58 26.59
CA TYR A 53 -8.91 5.06 25.88
C TYR A 53 -9.85 6.14 25.31
N ASP A 54 -9.75 7.38 25.77
CA ASP A 54 -10.53 8.51 25.26
C ASP A 54 -10.02 8.99 23.89
N LEU A 55 -8.79 8.63 23.53
CA LEU A 55 -8.14 9.01 22.28
C LEU A 55 -8.35 8.00 21.15
N TYR A 56 -9.11 6.92 21.42
CA TYR A 56 -9.37 5.84 20.46
C TYR A 56 -10.88 5.58 20.30
N PRO A 57 -11.32 5.18 19.10
CA PRO A 57 -12.68 4.70 18.89
C PRO A 57 -13.01 3.51 19.82
N PRO A 58 -14.26 3.39 20.32
CA PRO A 58 -14.66 2.31 21.22
C PRO A 58 -14.33 0.91 20.69
N GLU A 59 -14.52 0.69 19.39
CA GLU A 59 -14.25 -0.59 18.73
C GLU A 59 -12.77 -0.98 18.72
N GLU A 60 -11.84 -0.04 18.89
CA GLU A 60 -10.39 -0.31 18.89
C GLU A 60 -9.77 -0.38 20.27
N ARG A 61 -10.54 -0.09 21.34
CA ARG A 61 -10.03 -0.09 22.71
C ARG A 61 -9.43 -1.43 23.13
N HIS A 62 -9.92 -2.54 22.60
CA HIS A 62 -9.36 -3.87 22.86
C HIS A 62 -7.90 -4.01 22.36
N ILE A 63 -7.56 -3.39 21.23
CA ILE A 63 -6.19 -3.35 20.68
C ILE A 63 -5.30 -2.51 21.60
N VAL A 64 -5.82 -1.37 22.07
CA VAL A 64 -5.13 -0.49 23.02
C VAL A 64 -4.83 -1.21 24.32
N THR A 65 -5.80 -1.93 24.90
CA THR A 65 -5.65 -2.74 26.12
C THR A 65 -4.54 -3.76 25.95
N LYS A 66 -4.60 -4.58 24.89
CA LYS A 66 -3.57 -5.59 24.60
C LYS A 66 -2.16 -4.97 24.56
N HIS A 67 -1.98 -3.90 23.81
CA HIS A 67 -0.67 -3.26 23.72
C HIS A 67 -0.26 -2.59 25.04
N LEU A 68 -1.20 -2.09 25.85
CA LEU A 68 -0.89 -1.53 27.16
C LEU A 68 -0.40 -2.63 28.12
N GLU A 69 -1.03 -3.80 28.10
CA GLU A 69 -0.59 -4.98 28.85
C GLU A 69 0.79 -5.48 28.41
N ASP A 70 1.04 -5.54 27.09
CA ASP A 70 2.36 -5.86 26.55
C ASP A 70 3.43 -4.91 27.12
N ARG A 71 3.15 -3.60 27.16
CA ARG A 71 4.05 -2.60 27.73
C ARG A 71 4.21 -2.75 29.24
N LYS A 72 3.15 -3.09 29.98
CA LYS A 72 3.24 -3.43 31.41
C LYS A 72 4.16 -4.62 31.67
N SER A 73 4.33 -5.52 30.69
CA SER A 73 5.30 -6.62 30.72
C SER A 73 6.70 -6.27 30.18
N GLY A 74 6.97 -5.00 29.88
CA GLY A 74 8.26 -4.53 29.38
C GLY A 74 8.46 -4.63 27.86
N LYS A 75 7.41 -4.94 27.09
CA LYS A 75 7.52 -5.09 25.62
C LYS A 75 7.17 -3.80 24.90
N ALA A 76 8.06 -3.35 24.01
CA ALA A 76 7.77 -2.28 23.07
C ALA A 76 6.93 -2.81 21.90
N ALA A 77 6.14 -1.93 21.27
CA ALA A 77 5.28 -2.29 20.14
C ALA A 77 5.27 -1.20 19.07
N ARG A 78 5.15 -1.64 17.80
CA ARG A 78 4.86 -0.80 16.65
C ARG A 78 3.64 -1.33 15.92
N TYR A 79 2.65 -0.48 15.69
CA TYR A 79 1.38 -0.88 15.09
C TYR A 79 0.66 0.31 14.46
N GLU A 80 -0.31 0.03 13.60
CA GLU A 80 -1.21 1.02 13.01
C GLU A 80 -2.58 0.89 13.66
N ILE A 81 -3.20 2.02 13.98
CA ILE A 81 -4.48 2.09 14.71
C ILE A 81 -5.20 3.39 14.36
N ARG A 82 -6.50 3.49 14.58
CA ARG A 82 -7.25 4.73 14.44
C ARG A 82 -7.32 5.49 15.75
N TYR A 83 -7.05 6.78 15.69
CA TYR A 83 -7.36 7.72 16.75
C TYR A 83 -8.70 8.38 16.49
N VAL A 84 -9.32 8.91 17.54
CA VAL A 84 -10.46 9.81 17.44
C VAL A 84 -10.02 11.23 17.83
N ARG A 85 -10.25 12.18 16.93
CA ARG A 85 -10.04 13.62 17.17
C ARG A 85 -11.10 14.13 18.15
N LYS A 86 -10.87 15.29 18.75
CA LYS A 86 -11.88 15.99 19.59
C LYS A 86 -13.22 16.18 18.87
N THR A 87 -13.18 16.38 17.55
CA THR A 87 -14.37 16.54 16.69
C THR A 87 -15.15 15.24 16.46
N GLY A 88 -14.61 14.08 16.85
CA GLY A 88 -15.15 12.76 16.54
C GLY A 88 -14.65 12.14 15.23
N GLU A 89 -13.93 12.91 14.41
CA GLU A 89 -13.31 12.40 13.19
C GLU A 89 -12.21 11.38 13.51
N LYS A 90 -12.11 10.33 12.70
CA LYS A 90 -11.08 9.28 12.85
C LYS A 90 -9.90 9.59 11.94
N LEU A 91 -8.69 9.38 12.46
CA LEU A 91 -7.45 9.42 11.67
C LEU A 91 -6.70 8.12 11.82
N PHE A 92 -5.92 7.73 10.81
CA PHE A 92 -5.02 6.59 10.92
C PHE A 92 -3.67 7.05 11.48
N ALA A 93 -3.19 6.34 12.51
CA ALA A 93 -1.92 6.63 13.15
C ALA A 93 -0.99 5.41 13.15
N GLY A 94 0.27 5.64 12.80
CA GLY A 94 1.37 4.74 13.12
C GLY A 94 1.86 5.04 14.53
N VAL A 95 1.85 4.03 15.40
CA VAL A 95 2.22 4.16 16.81
C VAL A 95 3.49 3.38 17.08
N SER A 96 4.47 4.01 17.69
CA SER A 96 5.63 3.35 18.32
C SER A 96 5.60 3.64 19.82
N ALA A 97 5.41 2.60 20.63
CA ALA A 97 5.28 2.75 22.06
C ALA A 97 6.31 1.91 22.82
N MET A 98 6.90 2.50 23.84
CA MET A 98 7.94 1.90 24.68
C MET A 98 7.55 2.02 26.16
N PRO A 99 7.77 0.96 26.96
CA PRO A 99 7.55 1.05 28.39
C PRO A 99 8.61 1.93 29.04
N ILE A 100 8.20 2.67 30.05
CA ILE A 100 9.09 3.35 31.00
C ILE A 100 9.17 2.43 32.21
N LEU A 101 10.38 2.00 32.56
CA LEU A 101 10.63 1.13 33.71
C LEU A 101 11.35 1.94 34.79
N ASP A 102 11.02 1.70 36.05
CA ASP A 102 11.76 2.24 37.20
C ASP A 102 13.09 1.50 37.41
N GLU A 103 13.86 1.92 38.43
CA GLU A 103 15.16 1.32 38.78
C GLU A 103 15.07 -0.18 39.14
N ASN A 104 13.89 -0.65 39.55
CA ASN A 104 13.62 -2.04 39.89
C ASN A 104 13.09 -2.85 38.70
N GLY A 105 13.01 -2.25 37.51
CA GLY A 105 12.47 -2.88 36.30
C GLY A 105 10.93 -2.97 36.28
N LYS A 106 10.23 -2.29 37.19
CA LYS A 106 8.77 -2.25 37.23
C LYS A 106 8.23 -1.18 36.28
N TYR A 107 7.12 -1.48 35.63
CA TYR A 107 6.41 -0.53 34.77
C TYR A 107 6.02 0.74 35.52
N HIS A 108 6.42 1.89 34.98
CA HIS A 108 6.17 3.23 35.51
C HIS A 108 5.50 4.17 34.48
N GLY A 109 5.17 3.66 33.30
CA GLY A 109 4.48 4.44 32.28
C GLY A 109 4.86 4.07 30.86
N THR A 110 4.51 4.92 29.90
CA THR A 110 4.76 4.64 28.49
C THR A 110 5.09 5.89 27.72
N TYR A 111 6.20 5.86 26.98
CA TYR A 111 6.48 6.83 25.93
C TYR A 111 5.87 6.37 24.62
N THR A 112 5.20 7.28 23.89
CA THR A 112 4.60 6.97 22.59
C THR A 112 4.96 8.04 21.57
N LEU A 113 5.43 7.61 20.40
CA LEU A 113 5.48 8.38 19.17
C LEU A 113 4.26 8.03 18.31
N VAL A 114 3.59 9.04 17.77
CA VAL A 114 2.37 8.94 16.97
C VAL A 114 2.61 9.70 15.67
N ARG A 115 2.48 9.01 14.54
CA ARG A 115 2.58 9.60 13.21
C ARG A 115 1.23 9.51 12.51
N ASP A 116 0.69 10.62 12.04
CA ASP A 116 -0.48 10.60 11.17
C ASP A 116 -0.09 9.95 9.83
N ILE A 117 -0.78 8.86 9.48
CA ILE A 117 -0.59 8.11 8.23
C ILE A 117 -1.86 8.12 7.38
N THR A 118 -2.81 9.01 7.67
CA THR A 118 -4.10 9.11 6.99
C THR A 118 -3.92 9.41 5.51
N GLU A 119 -3.05 10.36 5.17
CA GLU A 119 -2.73 10.69 3.78
C GLU A 119 -2.16 9.46 3.05
N ARG A 120 -1.15 8.80 3.65
CA ARG A 120 -0.55 7.59 3.07
C ARG A 120 -1.61 6.50 2.82
N LYS A 121 -2.49 6.24 3.78
CA LYS A 121 -3.59 5.27 3.63
C LYS A 121 -4.57 5.67 2.53
N ARG A 122 -4.88 6.97 2.41
CA ARG A 122 -5.74 7.51 1.36
C ARG A 122 -5.13 7.28 -0.03
N LEU A 123 -3.83 7.54 -0.20
CA LEU A 123 -3.14 7.27 -1.47
C LEU A 123 -3.06 5.78 -1.78
N GLU A 124 -2.72 4.94 -0.80
CA GLU A 124 -2.73 3.48 -0.96
C GLU A 124 -4.10 2.98 -1.43
N GLN A 125 -5.17 3.50 -0.85
CA GLN A 125 -6.54 3.16 -1.23
C GLN A 125 -6.89 3.66 -2.63
N GLN A 126 -6.52 4.89 -3.00
CA GLN A 126 -6.75 5.44 -4.34
C GLN A 126 -6.05 4.62 -5.42
N ILE A 127 -4.80 4.22 -5.19
CA ILE A 127 -4.05 3.36 -6.13
C ILE A 127 -4.73 2.01 -6.27
N LEU A 128 -5.23 1.43 -5.17
CA LEU A 128 -5.92 0.15 -5.20
C LEU A 128 -7.25 0.24 -5.97
N GLU A 129 -8.03 1.29 -5.75
CA GLU A 129 -9.29 1.54 -6.46
C GLU A 129 -9.06 1.75 -7.95
N GLU A 130 -8.07 2.55 -8.33
CA GLU A 130 -7.71 2.78 -9.73
C GLU A 130 -7.23 1.49 -10.41
N LYS A 131 -6.41 0.69 -9.73
CA LYS A 131 -5.97 -0.61 -10.24
C LYS A 131 -7.15 -1.56 -10.45
N ASN A 132 -8.08 -1.62 -9.49
CA ASN A 132 -9.27 -2.47 -9.60
C ASN A 132 -10.16 -2.01 -10.76
N PHE A 133 -10.40 -0.70 -10.86
CA PHE A 133 -11.16 -0.12 -11.96
C PHE A 133 -10.56 -0.46 -13.34
N LEU A 134 -9.23 -0.33 -13.49
CA LEU A 134 -8.54 -0.71 -14.73
C LEU A 134 -8.64 -2.21 -15.03
N ASN A 135 -8.51 -3.07 -14.02
CA ASN A 135 -8.67 -4.51 -14.19
C ASN A 135 -10.09 -4.88 -14.62
N ASP A 136 -11.10 -4.24 -14.04
CA ASP A 136 -12.51 -4.46 -14.39
C ASP A 136 -12.80 -4.02 -15.82
N LEU A 137 -12.28 -2.85 -16.24
CA LEU A 137 -12.40 -2.39 -17.63
C LEU A 137 -11.74 -3.34 -18.63
N ILE A 138 -10.52 -3.81 -18.34
CA ILE A 138 -9.81 -4.76 -19.19
C ILE A 138 -10.56 -6.09 -19.25
N GLY A 139 -11.05 -6.58 -18.09
CA GLY A 139 -11.78 -7.84 -17.96
C GLY A 139 -13.10 -7.85 -18.72
N LEU A 140 -13.86 -6.76 -18.67
CA LEU A 140 -15.14 -6.62 -19.35
C LEU A 140 -15.01 -6.25 -20.84
N CYS A 141 -13.81 -5.92 -21.31
CA CYS A 141 -13.60 -5.61 -22.72
C CYS A 141 -13.94 -6.84 -23.59
N PRO A 142 -14.85 -6.72 -24.57
CA PRO A 142 -15.21 -7.83 -25.45
C PRO A 142 -14.07 -8.20 -26.40
N ASP A 143 -13.15 -7.27 -26.66
CA ASP A 143 -11.96 -7.51 -27.47
C ASP A 143 -10.88 -8.20 -26.65
N SER A 144 -10.16 -9.12 -27.28
CA SER A 144 -9.03 -9.80 -26.68
C SER A 144 -7.90 -8.80 -26.41
N ILE A 145 -7.58 -8.59 -25.13
CA ILE A 145 -6.45 -7.77 -24.69
C ILE A 145 -5.36 -8.67 -24.15
N ILE A 146 -4.21 -8.64 -24.83
CA ILE A 146 -2.99 -9.36 -24.42
C ILE A 146 -1.84 -8.36 -24.32
N GLY A 147 -1.30 -8.18 -23.11
CA GLY A 147 -0.18 -7.30 -22.85
C GLY A 147 1.07 -8.10 -22.48
N VAL A 148 2.24 -7.66 -22.95
CA VAL A 148 3.54 -8.32 -22.69
C VAL A 148 4.57 -7.37 -22.09
N ASN A 149 5.51 -7.89 -21.31
CA ASN A 149 6.67 -7.12 -20.86
C ASN A 149 7.75 -7.00 -21.97
N ARG A 150 8.86 -6.31 -21.68
CA ARG A 150 9.97 -6.13 -22.66
C ARG A 150 10.64 -7.44 -23.10
N LYS A 151 10.47 -8.52 -22.35
CA LYS A 151 10.96 -9.86 -22.69
C LYS A 151 9.92 -10.70 -23.45
N GLY A 152 8.77 -10.11 -23.80
CA GLY A 152 7.66 -10.80 -24.49
C GLY A 152 6.86 -11.75 -23.62
N ILE A 153 7.07 -11.75 -22.29
CA ILE A 153 6.27 -12.55 -21.35
C ILE A 153 4.94 -11.86 -21.11
N ILE A 154 3.86 -12.64 -21.14
CA ILE A 154 2.48 -12.15 -20.97
C ILE A 154 2.29 -11.64 -19.53
N ILE A 155 1.71 -10.44 -19.40
CA ILE A 155 1.42 -9.78 -18.13
C ILE A 155 -0.03 -9.29 -18.01
N ILE A 156 -0.76 -9.21 -19.14
CA ILE A 156 -2.19 -8.91 -19.19
C ILE A 156 -2.83 -9.94 -20.11
N PHE A 157 -3.92 -10.55 -19.65
CA PHE A 157 -4.68 -11.53 -20.40
C PHE A 157 -6.14 -11.48 -19.93
N ASN A 158 -7.01 -10.83 -20.71
CA ASN A 158 -8.41 -10.66 -20.30
C ASN A 158 -9.28 -11.87 -20.65
N GLN A 159 -10.52 -11.88 -20.15
CA GLN A 159 -11.46 -12.99 -20.36
C GLN A 159 -11.75 -13.24 -21.85
N ALA A 160 -11.82 -12.19 -22.67
CA ALA A 160 -11.96 -12.34 -24.12
C ALA A 160 -10.75 -13.07 -24.75
N ALA A 161 -9.53 -12.78 -24.30
CA ALA A 161 -8.33 -13.49 -24.74
C ALA A 161 -8.35 -14.98 -24.30
N GLU A 162 -8.87 -15.28 -23.11
CA GLU A 162 -9.05 -16.67 -22.67
C GLU A 162 -9.99 -17.44 -23.60
N LEU A 163 -11.16 -16.85 -23.89
CA LEU A 163 -12.16 -17.43 -24.78
C LEU A 163 -11.63 -17.60 -26.22
N LEU A 164 -10.88 -16.61 -26.71
CA LEU A 164 -10.35 -16.61 -28.07
C LEU A 164 -9.24 -17.64 -28.26
N THR A 165 -8.28 -17.66 -27.34
CA THR A 165 -7.06 -18.47 -27.45
C THR A 165 -7.19 -19.88 -26.87
N GLY A 166 -8.10 -20.09 -25.92
CA GLY A 166 -8.26 -21.36 -25.19
C GLY A 166 -7.25 -21.59 -24.06
N TYR A 167 -6.52 -20.56 -23.66
CA TYR A 167 -5.66 -20.58 -22.47
C TYR A 167 -6.30 -19.80 -21.34
N SER A 168 -6.09 -20.20 -20.09
CA SER A 168 -6.45 -19.37 -18.94
C SER A 168 -5.33 -18.37 -18.62
N ALA A 169 -5.70 -17.24 -18.02
CA ALA A 169 -4.78 -16.21 -17.55
C ALA A 169 -3.74 -16.80 -16.58
N ASN A 170 -4.15 -17.75 -15.73
CA ASN A 170 -3.28 -18.44 -14.78
C ASN A 170 -2.20 -19.32 -15.45
N GLU A 171 -2.47 -19.85 -16.64
CA GLU A 171 -1.50 -20.64 -17.41
C GLU A 171 -0.48 -19.74 -18.12
N VAL A 172 -0.88 -18.53 -18.53
CA VAL A 172 -0.07 -17.72 -19.45
C VAL A 172 0.65 -16.55 -18.76
N ILE A 173 0.03 -15.90 -17.78
CA ILE A 173 0.57 -14.69 -17.14
C ILE A 173 1.84 -15.04 -16.35
N GLY A 174 2.93 -14.35 -16.67
CA GLY A 174 4.25 -14.53 -16.05
C GLY A 174 4.98 -15.81 -16.47
N GLN A 175 4.30 -16.74 -17.15
CA GLN A 175 4.81 -18.07 -17.45
C GLN A 175 5.10 -18.28 -18.94
N MET A 176 4.31 -17.66 -19.82
CA MET A 176 4.39 -17.88 -21.26
C MET A 176 4.86 -16.64 -22.03
N HIS A 177 5.70 -16.89 -23.03
CA HIS A 177 6.04 -15.89 -24.04
C HIS A 177 4.89 -15.81 -25.07
N ILE A 178 4.53 -14.60 -25.51
CA ILE A 178 3.39 -14.39 -26.42
C ILE A 178 3.44 -15.22 -27.71
N LEU A 179 4.65 -15.43 -28.24
CA LEU A 179 4.85 -16.26 -29.42
C LEU A 179 4.43 -17.73 -29.23
N ALA A 180 4.36 -18.24 -28.01
CA ALA A 180 3.90 -19.60 -27.72
C ALA A 180 2.38 -19.77 -27.89
N ILE A 181 1.61 -18.68 -27.90
CA ILE A 181 0.18 -18.71 -28.24
C ILE A 181 -0.01 -18.90 -29.74
N TYR A 182 0.98 -18.49 -30.54
CA TYR A 182 0.94 -18.59 -31.99
C TYR A 182 1.54 -19.94 -32.41
N ASN A 183 0.67 -20.91 -32.69
CA ASN A 183 1.00 -22.29 -33.08
C ASN A 183 1.74 -22.44 -34.44
N SER A 184 2.40 -21.39 -34.93
CA SER A 184 3.22 -21.40 -36.15
C SER A 184 4.55 -20.71 -35.90
N GLU A 185 5.66 -21.45 -35.98
CA GLU A 185 7.01 -20.89 -35.88
C GLU A 185 7.29 -19.81 -36.93
N GLU A 186 6.72 -19.97 -38.12
CA GLU A 186 6.90 -19.06 -39.24
C GLU A 186 6.18 -17.73 -38.98
N LEU A 187 4.95 -17.81 -38.48
CA LEU A 187 4.17 -16.64 -38.04
C LEU A 187 4.84 -15.95 -36.85
N ALA A 188 5.35 -16.73 -35.89
CA ALA A 188 6.05 -16.19 -34.73
C ALA A 188 7.34 -15.45 -35.13
N LYS A 189 8.11 -15.97 -36.09
CA LYS A 189 9.30 -15.31 -36.66
C LYS A 189 8.93 -14.04 -37.41
N ASP A 190 7.85 -14.04 -38.20
CA ASP A 190 7.38 -12.86 -38.93
C ASP A 190 6.89 -11.75 -37.99
N ILE A 191 6.04 -12.11 -37.00
CA ILE A 191 5.57 -11.19 -35.96
C ILE A 191 6.74 -10.61 -35.16
N LYS A 192 7.70 -11.46 -34.76
CA LYS A 192 8.92 -11.00 -34.07
C LYS A 192 9.68 -9.99 -34.92
N LYS A 193 9.90 -10.28 -36.20
CA LYS A 193 10.61 -9.37 -37.12
C LYS A 193 9.89 -8.02 -37.25
N LYS A 194 8.55 -8.02 -37.33
CA LYS A 194 7.73 -6.80 -37.43
C LYS A 194 7.73 -5.98 -36.14
N ILE A 195 7.53 -6.60 -34.97
CA ILE A 195 7.53 -5.92 -33.67
C ILE A 195 8.86 -5.20 -33.38
N TYR A 196 9.99 -5.79 -33.79
CA TYR A 196 11.31 -5.19 -33.54
C TYR A 196 11.84 -4.34 -34.71
N CYS A 197 11.08 -4.22 -35.81
CA CYS A 197 11.46 -3.40 -36.96
C CYS A 197 11.10 -1.93 -36.72
N SER A 198 11.98 -1.00 -37.12
CA SER A 198 11.75 0.45 -37.04
C SER A 198 10.50 0.93 -37.78
N ASP A 199 10.03 0.18 -38.77
CA ASP A 199 8.87 0.53 -39.58
C ASP A 199 7.52 0.15 -38.96
N PHE A 200 7.48 -0.85 -38.06
CA PHE A 200 6.24 -1.38 -37.46
C PHE A 200 6.22 -1.36 -35.92
N GLY A 201 7.38 -1.24 -35.25
CA GLY A 201 7.48 -1.21 -33.79
C GLY A 201 8.66 -0.40 -33.26
N GLY A 202 9.24 0.47 -34.11
CA GLY A 202 10.15 1.52 -33.68
C GLY A 202 9.44 2.55 -32.80
N VAL A 203 10.20 3.26 -31.96
CA VAL A 203 9.67 4.27 -31.03
C VAL A 203 8.82 5.29 -31.80
N GLY A 204 7.51 5.31 -31.56
CA GLY A 204 6.59 6.32 -32.09
C GLY A 204 5.84 5.98 -33.39
N LYS A 205 5.86 4.73 -33.89
CA LYS A 205 5.01 4.30 -35.02
C LYS A 205 4.06 3.17 -34.61
N LEU A 206 2.75 3.45 -34.63
CA LEU A 206 1.65 2.49 -34.43
C LEU A 206 1.01 2.15 -35.79
N ASP A 207 1.61 1.24 -36.55
CA ASP A 207 0.93 0.65 -37.71
C ASP A 207 0.36 -0.72 -37.31
N GLY A 208 -0.96 -0.76 -37.16
CA GLY A 208 -1.67 -2.01 -36.87
C GLY A 208 -1.65 -2.97 -38.07
N TYR A 209 -1.54 -4.27 -37.81
CA TYR A 209 -1.69 -5.28 -38.86
C TYR A 209 -2.50 -6.48 -38.38
N GLU A 210 -3.34 -7.01 -39.28
CA GLU A 210 -4.11 -8.23 -39.04
C GLU A 210 -3.31 -9.47 -39.43
N VAL A 211 -3.37 -10.49 -38.59
CA VAL A 211 -2.80 -11.81 -38.85
C VAL A 211 -3.81 -12.90 -38.51
N GLU A 212 -3.89 -13.92 -39.36
CA GLU A 212 -4.69 -15.11 -39.09
C GLU A 212 -3.91 -16.07 -38.19
N VAL A 213 -4.53 -16.49 -37.10
CA VAL A 213 -3.88 -17.23 -36.02
C VAL A 213 -4.71 -18.46 -35.68
N LEU A 214 -4.05 -19.54 -35.25
CA LEU A 214 -4.71 -20.73 -34.72
C LEU A 214 -4.73 -20.69 -33.20
N ASN A 215 -5.89 -20.90 -32.59
CA ASN A 215 -6.00 -21.05 -31.14
C ASN A 215 -5.53 -22.44 -30.68
N ARG A 216 -5.56 -22.71 -29.37
CA ARG A 216 -5.13 -23.98 -28.77
C ARG A 216 -5.87 -25.20 -29.33
N SER A 217 -7.12 -25.05 -29.76
CA SER A 217 -7.92 -26.12 -30.36
C SER A 217 -7.76 -26.24 -31.89
N GLY A 218 -6.86 -25.46 -32.50
CA GLY A 218 -6.65 -25.44 -33.96
C GLY A 218 -7.70 -24.67 -34.76
N LYS A 219 -8.54 -23.85 -34.12
CA LYS A 219 -9.51 -22.97 -34.79
C LYS A 219 -8.84 -21.67 -35.22
N LYS A 220 -9.09 -21.27 -36.46
CA LYS A 220 -8.61 -19.99 -37.01
C LYS A 220 -9.38 -18.80 -36.45
N PHE A 221 -8.67 -17.73 -36.12
CA PHE A 221 -9.22 -16.41 -35.80
C PHE A 221 -8.30 -15.30 -36.32
N ARG A 222 -8.84 -14.11 -36.53
CA ARG A 222 -8.04 -12.93 -36.89
C ARG A 222 -7.64 -12.19 -35.63
N SER A 223 -6.34 -11.88 -35.51
CA SER A 223 -5.79 -11.06 -34.45
C SER A 223 -5.25 -9.77 -35.06
N ALA A 224 -5.67 -8.63 -34.53
CA ALA A 224 -5.09 -7.34 -34.88
C ALA A 224 -3.99 -7.01 -33.86
N TYR A 225 -2.75 -6.85 -34.34
CA TYR A 225 -1.66 -6.41 -33.50
C TYR A 225 -1.59 -4.88 -33.52
N LEU A 226 -1.70 -4.25 -32.36
CA LEU A 226 -1.45 -2.82 -32.18
C LEU A 226 -0.06 -2.68 -31.53
N PRO A 227 0.92 -2.05 -32.19
CA PRO A 227 2.22 -1.78 -31.60
C PRO A 227 2.10 -0.86 -30.36
N ARG A 228 3.14 -0.83 -29.53
CA ARG A 228 3.19 0.05 -28.35
C ARG A 228 3.38 1.51 -28.70
#